data_AF-A0A7W1QZX1-F1
#
_entry.id   AF-A0A7W1QZX1-F1
#
_cell.length_a   1.000
_cell.length_b   1.000
_cell.length_c   1.000
_cell.angle_alpha   90.00
_cell.angle_beta   90.00
_cell.angle_gamma   90.00
#
_symmetry.space_group_name_H-M   'P 1'
#
loop_
_entity.id
_entity.type
_entity.pdbx_description
1 polymer ?
#
loop_
_entity_poly.entity_id
_entity_poly.type
_entity_poly.pdbx_seq_one_letter_code
_entity_poly.pdbx_strand_id
1 'polypeptide(L)'
;MRSLLLLAAVAALVPTALAGSVRSVTAPAPVLAVAFDGSRVAYAAGRSTTDCNRVFVWNLATRGVSKLGRKTHCEQTSTGNAVAAVSIAGKRVLWVHYVGGNLRDWTLWTATTTAPAPIRIRLVTREADAPAPIVIGDGGGAQSGNILPYGVDRTVVALRPSGARQFRWTAPAKVVALSASGARLAVAIEGGRVIVLDGNGRILRSETFARTVEAVKLTPNALLVQSGRTLEVRDDGGIRSYSLLAGIRLADATSERAILVGGGKVLRLELDSSRGGVFANGTLTALADERVVVATSRSVTLRALP
;
A
#
# COMPACT_ATOMS: atom_id res chain seq x y z
N MET A 1 9.94 59.98 41.21
CA MET A 1 8.88 59.07 40.75
C MET A 1 9.51 57.70 40.53
N ARG A 2 9.13 56.69 41.33
CA ARG A 2 9.65 55.31 41.27
C ARG A 2 8.81 54.51 40.26
N SER A 3 9.40 54.07 39.15
CA SER A 3 8.76 53.13 38.23
C SER A 3 9.19 51.70 38.56
N LEU A 4 8.23 50.87 38.97
CA LEU A 4 8.37 49.42 39.08
C LEU A 4 8.44 48.78 37.69
N LEU A 5 9.48 48.01 37.42
CA LEU A 5 9.58 47.08 36.29
C LEU A 5 9.09 45.70 36.76
N LEU A 6 7.93 45.26 36.24
CA LEU A 6 7.40 43.91 36.38
C LEU A 6 8.01 43.02 35.29
N LEU A 7 8.87 42.06 35.68
CA LEU A 7 9.25 40.94 34.83
C LEU A 7 8.07 39.95 34.74
N ALA A 8 7.45 39.84 33.57
CA ALA A 8 6.51 38.76 33.27
C ALA A 8 7.29 37.54 32.74
N ALA A 9 7.38 36.49 33.55
CA ALA A 9 7.91 35.20 33.11
C ALA A 9 6.87 34.50 32.22
N VAL A 10 7.12 34.47 30.91
CA VAL A 10 6.35 33.64 29.97
C VAL A 10 6.79 32.19 30.17
N ALA A 11 5.99 31.43 30.92
CA ALA A 11 6.16 29.99 31.03
C ALA A 11 5.85 29.35 29.66
N ALA A 12 6.90 28.93 28.94
CA ALA A 12 6.76 28.14 27.73
C ALA A 12 6.19 26.76 28.11
N LEU A 13 4.88 26.59 27.92
CA LEU A 13 4.23 25.28 27.91
C LEU A 13 4.79 24.50 26.71
N VAL A 14 5.81 23.67 26.96
CA VAL A 14 6.24 22.67 25.97
C VAL A 14 5.10 21.65 25.86
N PRO A 15 4.41 21.53 24.72
CA PRO A 15 3.43 20.47 24.56
C PRO A 15 4.18 19.14 24.64
N THR A 16 3.93 18.38 25.69
CA THR A 16 4.28 16.96 25.76
C THR A 16 3.43 16.25 24.71
N ALA A 17 3.95 16.18 23.48
CA ALA A 17 3.42 15.27 22.49
C ALA A 17 3.42 13.88 23.13
N LEU A 18 2.22 13.36 23.44
CA LEU A 18 2.05 11.99 23.90
C LEU A 18 2.64 11.11 22.80
N ALA A 19 3.84 10.60 23.03
CA ALA A 19 4.47 9.61 22.17
C ALA A 19 3.55 8.39 22.19
N GLY A 20 2.66 8.31 21.20
CA GLY A 20 1.69 7.23 21.10
C GLY A 20 2.42 5.90 21.20
N SER A 21 1.95 5.00 22.08
CA SER A 21 2.58 3.71 22.33
C SER A 21 2.89 3.02 21.00
N VAL A 22 4.17 2.80 20.70
CA VAL A 22 4.58 2.01 19.54
C VAL A 22 4.04 0.59 19.73
N ARG A 23 3.22 0.12 18.80
CA ARG A 23 2.66 -1.24 18.83
C ARG A 23 3.36 -2.06 17.76
N SER A 24 3.72 -3.31 18.07
CA SER A 24 4.34 -4.20 17.10
C SER A 24 3.82 -5.62 17.22
N VAL A 25 4.00 -6.37 16.13
CA VAL A 25 3.78 -7.81 16.07
C VAL A 25 4.96 -8.47 15.36
N THR A 26 5.32 -9.67 15.82
CA THR A 26 6.39 -10.48 15.23
C THR A 26 5.81 -11.53 14.29
N ALA A 27 6.20 -11.46 13.01
CA ALA A 27 5.89 -12.46 12.00
C ALA A 27 6.74 -13.74 12.20
N PRO A 28 6.22 -14.91 11.79
CA PRO A 28 6.97 -16.18 11.89
C PRO A 28 8.16 -16.26 10.93
N ALA A 29 8.17 -15.44 9.87
CA ALA A 29 9.19 -15.36 8.83
C ALA A 29 9.33 -13.89 8.35
N PRO A 30 10.35 -13.56 7.53
CA PRO A 30 10.48 -12.23 6.96
C PRO A 30 9.18 -11.76 6.28
N VAL A 31 8.80 -10.51 6.51
CA VAL A 31 7.62 -9.88 5.93
C VAL A 31 7.91 -9.51 4.48
N LEU A 32 7.07 -9.99 3.56
CA LEU A 32 7.24 -9.80 2.12
C LEU A 32 6.31 -8.75 1.53
N ALA A 33 5.16 -8.52 2.16
CA ALA A 33 4.20 -7.51 1.75
C ALA A 33 3.39 -7.03 2.96
N VAL A 34 2.91 -5.79 2.92
CA VAL A 34 2.08 -5.18 3.96
C VAL A 34 0.99 -4.29 3.34
N ALA A 35 -0.18 -4.25 3.97
CA ALA A 35 -1.27 -3.32 3.65
C ALA A 35 -2.01 -2.95 4.94
N PHE A 36 -2.61 -1.76 4.98
CA PHE A 36 -3.21 -1.21 6.17
C PHE A 36 -4.54 -0.52 5.86
N ASP A 37 -5.61 -0.87 6.59
CA ASP A 37 -6.95 -0.26 6.42
C ASP A 37 -7.35 0.72 7.55
N GLY A 38 -6.38 1.07 8.41
CA GLY A 38 -6.59 1.88 9.62
C GLY A 38 -6.91 1.03 10.86
N SER A 39 -7.72 -0.02 10.72
CA SER A 39 -8.12 -0.87 11.86
C SER A 39 -7.33 -2.18 11.94
N ARG A 40 -6.81 -2.64 10.81
CA ARG A 40 -6.16 -3.94 10.63
C ARG A 40 -4.99 -3.81 9.66
N VAL A 41 -3.94 -4.55 9.99
CA VAL A 41 -2.75 -4.68 9.15
C VAL A 41 -2.75 -6.07 8.53
N ALA A 42 -2.82 -6.15 7.20
CA ALA A 42 -2.53 -7.39 6.49
C ALA A 42 -1.03 -7.44 6.18
N TYR A 43 -0.40 -8.59 6.42
CA TYR A 43 0.99 -8.80 6.03
C TYR A 43 1.21 -10.24 5.58
N ALA A 44 2.09 -10.43 4.60
CA ALA A 44 2.53 -11.75 4.18
C ALA A 44 3.88 -12.08 4.80
N ALA A 45 4.00 -13.25 5.41
CA ALA A 45 5.27 -13.79 5.87
C ALA A 45 5.80 -14.78 4.83
N GLY A 46 7.10 -14.70 4.55
CA GLY A 46 7.79 -15.58 3.62
C GLY A 46 8.04 -16.98 4.17
N ARG A 47 9.12 -17.60 3.72
CA ARG A 47 9.48 -18.97 4.08
C ARG A 47 9.86 -19.10 5.55
N SER A 48 9.21 -20.03 6.25
CA SER A 48 9.64 -20.56 7.54
C SER A 48 9.95 -22.05 7.44
N THR A 49 10.34 -22.70 8.55
CA THR A 49 10.56 -24.16 8.59
C THR A 49 9.28 -24.98 8.47
N THR A 50 8.12 -24.39 8.74
CA THR A 50 6.86 -25.14 8.86
C THR A 50 5.70 -24.58 8.05
N ASP A 51 5.76 -23.32 7.61
CA ASP A 51 4.69 -22.67 6.86
C ASP A 51 5.30 -21.65 5.88
N CYS A 52 4.78 -21.61 4.66
CA CYS A 52 5.31 -20.74 3.62
C CYS A 52 4.25 -19.79 3.09
N ASN A 53 4.69 -18.56 2.80
CA ASN A 53 3.93 -17.59 2.01
C ASN A 53 2.52 -17.34 2.57
N ARG A 54 2.43 -17.28 3.90
CA ARG A 54 1.15 -17.16 4.60
C ARG A 54 0.80 -15.72 4.88
N VAL A 55 -0.49 -15.40 4.75
CA VAL A 55 -1.03 -14.08 5.02
C VAL A 55 -1.62 -14.03 6.43
N PHE A 56 -1.33 -12.94 7.13
CA PHE A 56 -1.77 -12.67 8.49
C PHE A 56 -2.51 -11.35 8.53
N VAL A 57 -3.47 -11.23 9.45
CA VAL A 57 -4.18 -9.99 9.73
C VAL A 57 -4.05 -9.67 11.21
N TRP A 58 -3.33 -8.61 11.52
CA TRP A 58 -3.21 -8.08 12.87
C TRP A 58 -4.32 -7.04 13.11
N ASN A 59 -5.20 -7.34 14.05
CA ASN A 59 -6.27 -6.44 14.49
C ASN A 59 -5.73 -5.49 15.56
N LEU A 60 -5.77 -4.18 15.31
CA LEU A 60 -5.19 -3.20 16.22
C LEU A 60 -6.02 -2.96 17.49
N ALA A 61 -7.32 -3.24 17.44
CA ALA A 61 -8.23 -3.10 18.58
C ALA A 61 -8.08 -4.26 19.56
N THR A 62 -8.12 -5.51 19.06
CA THR A 62 -8.04 -6.70 19.92
C THR A 62 -6.62 -7.21 20.13
N ARG A 63 -5.64 -6.67 19.39
CA ARG A 63 -4.26 -7.15 19.28
C ARG A 63 -4.12 -8.59 18.74
N GLY A 64 -5.23 -9.22 18.37
CA GLY A 64 -5.24 -10.59 17.83
C GLY A 64 -4.69 -10.66 16.41
N VAL A 65 -4.08 -11.80 16.08
CA VAL A 65 -3.57 -12.10 14.74
C VAL A 65 -4.35 -13.27 14.15
N SER A 66 -5.04 -13.03 13.03
CA SER A 66 -5.71 -14.06 12.25
C SER A 66 -4.79 -14.59 11.16
N LYS A 67 -4.82 -15.89 10.90
CA LYS A 67 -4.09 -16.53 9.78
C LYS A 67 -5.06 -16.77 8.64
N LEU A 68 -4.71 -16.32 7.45
CA LEU A 68 -5.46 -16.56 6.22
C LEU A 68 -4.73 -17.60 5.36
N GLY A 69 -5.46 -18.28 4.48
CA GLY A 69 -4.87 -19.29 3.63
C GLY A 69 -4.70 -20.65 4.32
N ARG A 70 -4.24 -21.63 3.55
CA ARG A 70 -3.85 -22.95 4.07
C ARG A 70 -2.37 -22.92 4.45
N LYS A 71 -1.99 -23.81 5.38
CA LYS A 71 -0.58 -24.11 5.62
C LYS A 71 -0.02 -24.76 4.35
N THR A 72 1.08 -24.28 3.83
CA THR A 72 1.69 -24.83 2.61
C THR A 72 3.08 -25.35 2.90
N HIS A 73 3.51 -26.32 2.10
CA HIS A 73 4.88 -26.81 2.12
C HIS A 73 5.79 -25.76 1.47
N CYS A 74 7.00 -25.67 2.01
CA CYS A 74 8.01 -24.75 1.52
C CYS A 74 8.75 -25.31 0.32
N GLU A 75 8.02 -25.46 -0.78
CA GLU A 75 8.58 -25.90 -2.05
C GLU A 75 9.52 -24.84 -2.62
N GLN A 76 10.73 -25.28 -2.98
CA GLN A 76 11.72 -24.45 -3.63
C GLN A 76 11.64 -24.67 -5.13
N THR A 77 11.28 -23.61 -5.85
CA THR A 77 11.19 -23.62 -7.31
C THR A 77 12.33 -22.81 -7.93
N SER A 78 12.69 -23.11 -9.18
CA SER A 78 13.83 -22.51 -9.88
C SER A 78 13.75 -20.99 -9.97
N THR A 79 12.54 -20.44 -10.15
CA THR A 79 12.31 -18.98 -10.27
C THR A 79 11.51 -18.39 -9.12
N GLY A 80 11.53 -19.07 -7.96
CA GLY A 80 11.02 -18.59 -6.68
C GLY A 80 9.52 -18.80 -6.45
N ASN A 81 9.12 -18.69 -5.18
CA ASN A 81 7.74 -18.89 -4.73
C ASN A 81 7.45 -17.92 -3.58
N ALA A 82 6.54 -16.96 -3.78
CA ALA A 82 6.25 -15.94 -2.76
C ALA A 82 4.86 -15.29 -2.91
N VAL A 83 4.42 -14.63 -1.83
CA VAL A 83 3.37 -13.60 -1.92
C VAL A 83 4.02 -12.29 -2.38
N ALA A 84 3.62 -11.79 -3.54
CA ALA A 84 4.16 -10.58 -4.14
C ALA A 84 3.50 -9.29 -3.61
N ALA A 85 2.22 -9.36 -3.23
CA ALA A 85 1.48 -8.21 -2.77
C ALA A 85 0.28 -8.63 -1.90
N VAL A 86 -0.12 -7.77 -0.97
CA VAL A 86 -1.35 -7.89 -0.18
C VAL A 86 -2.16 -6.60 -0.23
N SER A 87 -3.47 -6.69 -0.06
CA SER A 87 -4.39 -5.54 0.01
C SER A 87 -5.53 -5.88 0.97
N ILE A 88 -6.02 -4.92 1.76
CA ILE A 88 -7.02 -5.15 2.81
C ILE A 88 -8.10 -4.06 2.80
N ALA A 89 -9.35 -4.47 2.98
CA ALA A 89 -10.48 -3.60 3.26
C ALA A 89 -11.42 -4.29 4.26
N GLY A 90 -11.54 -3.72 5.45
CA GLY A 90 -12.31 -4.30 6.53
C GLY A 90 -11.75 -5.66 6.95
N LYS A 91 -12.57 -6.71 6.84
CA LYS A 91 -12.16 -8.08 7.20
C LYS A 91 -11.61 -8.88 6.02
N ARG A 92 -11.68 -8.36 4.80
CA ARG A 92 -11.32 -9.07 3.58
C ARG A 92 -9.92 -8.67 3.11
N VAL A 93 -9.16 -9.67 2.69
CA VAL A 93 -7.82 -9.50 2.16
C VAL A 93 -7.77 -10.08 0.75
N LEU A 94 -7.04 -9.41 -0.14
CA LEU A 94 -6.55 -9.92 -1.41
C LEU A 94 -5.04 -10.13 -1.31
N TRP A 95 -4.54 -11.17 -1.97
CA TRP A 95 -3.10 -11.31 -2.15
C TRP A 95 -2.77 -11.99 -3.47
N VAL A 96 -1.63 -11.58 -4.03
CA VAL A 96 -1.05 -12.16 -5.23
C VAL A 96 0.06 -13.10 -4.80
N HIS A 97 -0.03 -14.36 -5.24
CA HIS A 97 0.96 -15.37 -5.02
C HIS A 97 1.52 -15.84 -6.35
N TYR A 98 2.82 -16.06 -6.44
CA TYR A 98 3.43 -16.68 -7.61
C TYR A 98 4.20 -17.94 -7.24
N VAL A 99 4.19 -18.91 -8.16
CA VAL A 99 5.01 -20.11 -8.10
C VAL A 99 5.82 -20.17 -9.39
N GLY A 100 7.13 -20.21 -9.24
CA GLY A 100 8.10 -20.28 -10.33
C GLY A 100 8.32 -21.69 -10.89
N GLY A 101 9.08 -21.72 -11.97
CA GLY A 101 9.40 -22.84 -12.84
C GLY A 101 9.96 -22.28 -14.16
N ASN A 102 9.88 -23.05 -15.24
CA ASN A 102 10.08 -22.51 -16.59
C ASN A 102 8.99 -21.47 -16.92
N LEU A 103 7.77 -21.78 -16.51
CA LEU A 103 6.67 -20.83 -16.43
C LEU A 103 6.47 -20.36 -14.99
N ARG A 104 5.88 -19.18 -14.83
CA ARG A 104 5.43 -18.64 -13.55
C ARG A 104 3.90 -18.57 -13.52
N ASP A 105 3.34 -19.26 -12.54
CA ASP A 105 1.92 -19.22 -12.23
C ASP A 105 1.62 -18.09 -11.25
N TRP A 106 0.78 -17.15 -11.67
CA TRP A 106 0.31 -16.05 -10.85
C TRP A 106 -1.12 -16.32 -10.41
N THR A 107 -1.36 -16.29 -9.11
CA THR A 107 -2.66 -16.58 -8.51
C THR A 107 -3.14 -15.42 -7.65
N LEU A 108 -4.37 -14.98 -7.88
CA LEU A 108 -5.05 -14.01 -7.03
C LEU A 108 -5.99 -14.75 -6.08
N TRP A 109 -5.84 -14.50 -4.79
CA TRP A 109 -6.62 -15.14 -3.74
C TRP A 109 -7.37 -14.11 -2.90
N THR A 110 -8.45 -14.56 -2.24
CA THR A 110 -9.14 -13.80 -1.21
C THR A 110 -9.55 -14.67 -0.03
N ALA A 111 -9.63 -14.08 1.15
CA ALA A 111 -10.22 -14.67 2.35
C ALA A 111 -10.70 -13.56 3.28
N THR A 112 -11.41 -13.93 4.34
CA THR A 112 -11.73 -13.01 5.43
C THR A 112 -11.25 -13.55 6.77
N THR A 113 -11.12 -12.70 7.78
CA THR A 113 -10.76 -13.14 9.13
C THR A 113 -11.81 -14.06 9.79
N THR A 114 -13.05 -14.07 9.27
CA THR A 114 -14.13 -14.98 9.73
C THR A 114 -14.32 -16.19 8.82
N ALA A 115 -13.77 -16.17 7.61
CA ALA A 115 -13.74 -17.27 6.66
C ALA A 115 -12.30 -17.38 6.09
N PRO A 116 -11.35 -17.94 6.86
CA PRO A 116 -9.92 -17.86 6.55
C PRO A 116 -9.49 -18.80 5.41
N ALA A 117 -10.35 -19.72 5.00
CA ALA A 117 -10.11 -20.60 3.85
C ALA A 117 -10.02 -19.74 2.56
N PRO A 118 -8.93 -19.87 1.79
CA PRO A 118 -8.70 -19.01 0.65
C PRO A 118 -9.55 -19.45 -0.55
N ILE A 119 -10.09 -18.47 -1.27
CA ILE A 119 -10.79 -18.65 -2.55
C ILE A 119 -9.90 -18.08 -3.65
N ARG A 120 -9.61 -18.89 -4.68
CA ARG A 120 -8.87 -18.44 -5.86
C ARG A 120 -9.81 -17.64 -6.76
N ILE A 121 -9.46 -16.39 -7.03
CA ILE A 121 -10.21 -15.52 -7.93
C ILE A 121 -9.69 -15.69 -9.36
N ARG A 122 -8.36 -15.74 -9.55
CA ARG A 122 -7.72 -15.88 -10.87
C ARG A 122 -6.44 -16.71 -10.79
N LEU A 123 -6.11 -17.33 -11.93
CA LEU A 123 -4.84 -17.98 -12.23
C LEU A 123 -4.41 -17.49 -13.62
N VAL A 124 -3.16 -17.07 -13.75
CA VAL A 124 -2.56 -16.66 -15.02
C VAL A 124 -1.13 -17.19 -15.09
N THR A 125 -0.83 -17.95 -16.13
CA THR A 125 0.52 -18.47 -16.39
C THR A 125 1.24 -17.58 -17.40
N ARG A 126 2.53 -17.33 -17.17
CA ARG A 126 3.41 -16.55 -18.04
C ARG A 126 4.82 -17.15 -18.05
N GLU A 127 5.64 -16.74 -19.00
CA GLU A 127 7.09 -16.94 -18.91
C GLU A 127 7.64 -16.34 -17.61
N ALA A 128 8.67 -16.96 -17.03
CA ALA A 128 9.21 -16.55 -15.73
C ALA A 128 9.72 -15.09 -15.71
N ASP A 129 10.17 -14.58 -16.85
CA ASP A 129 10.70 -13.22 -16.97
C ASP A 129 9.67 -12.19 -17.48
N ALA A 130 8.45 -12.65 -17.78
CA ALA A 130 7.38 -11.76 -18.20
C ALA A 130 6.91 -10.88 -17.02
N PRO A 131 6.50 -9.61 -17.28
CA PRO A 131 6.00 -8.76 -16.21
C PRO A 131 4.73 -9.33 -15.59
N ALA A 132 4.56 -9.14 -14.28
CA ALA A 132 3.43 -9.65 -13.52
C ALA A 132 2.09 -9.34 -14.23
N PRO A 133 1.23 -10.35 -14.48
CA PRO A 133 -0.05 -10.14 -15.14
C PRO A 133 -1.14 -9.65 -14.19
N ILE A 134 -0.94 -9.82 -12.87
CA ILE A 134 -1.90 -9.45 -11.83
C ILE A 134 -1.29 -8.33 -10.97
N VAL A 135 -2.03 -7.23 -10.84
CA VAL A 135 -1.69 -6.10 -9.97
C VAL A 135 -2.81 -5.93 -8.96
N ILE A 136 -2.49 -5.64 -7.71
CA ILE A 136 -3.48 -5.20 -6.72
C ILE A 136 -3.12 -3.80 -6.26
N GLY A 137 -4.13 -2.97 -6.05
CA GLY A 137 -3.94 -1.65 -5.45
C GLY A 137 -4.15 -1.70 -3.95
N ASP A 138 -3.76 -0.63 -3.27
CA ASP A 138 -4.07 -0.48 -1.85
C ASP A 138 -5.58 -0.51 -1.67
N GLY A 139 -6.01 -1.27 -0.67
CA GLY A 139 -7.40 -1.33 -0.27
C GLY A 139 -7.73 -0.13 0.62
N GLY A 140 -8.96 0.35 0.52
CA GLY A 140 -9.41 1.45 1.36
C GLY A 140 -9.94 0.97 2.72
N GLY A 141 -9.64 1.71 3.79
CA GLY A 141 -10.38 1.64 5.05
C GLY A 141 -11.82 2.17 4.90
N ALA A 142 -12.58 2.17 6.00
CA ALA A 142 -13.95 2.70 6.00
C ALA A 142 -14.03 4.17 5.54
N GLN A 143 -12.98 4.95 5.81
CA GLN A 143 -12.85 6.34 5.37
C GLN A 143 -12.31 6.46 3.94
N SER A 144 -11.51 5.50 3.49
CA SER A 144 -10.89 5.48 2.15
C SER A 144 -11.71 4.70 1.11
N GLY A 145 -13.00 4.44 1.40
CA GLY A 145 -13.99 3.95 0.43
C GLY A 145 -14.14 2.46 0.27
N ASN A 146 -13.50 1.66 1.12
CA ASN A 146 -13.83 0.23 1.28
C ASN A 146 -13.79 -0.59 -0.02
N ILE A 147 -12.95 -0.24 -1.00
CA ILE A 147 -12.76 -1.08 -2.19
C ILE A 147 -11.43 -1.83 -2.15
N LEU A 148 -11.44 -3.00 -2.78
CA LEU A 148 -10.27 -3.85 -3.02
C LEU A 148 -10.06 -3.94 -4.54
N PRO A 149 -9.24 -3.05 -5.13
CA PRO A 149 -9.00 -3.03 -6.56
C PRO A 149 -7.93 -4.04 -6.97
N TYR A 150 -8.17 -4.71 -8.09
CA TYR A 150 -7.16 -5.53 -8.76
C TYR A 150 -7.27 -5.42 -10.29
N GLY A 151 -6.14 -5.60 -10.95
CA GLY A 151 -5.97 -5.62 -12.39
C GLY A 151 -5.48 -7.00 -12.84
N VAL A 152 -6.00 -7.49 -13.96
CA VAL A 152 -5.46 -8.66 -14.67
C VAL A 152 -5.31 -8.29 -16.14
N ASP A 153 -4.08 -8.18 -16.60
CA ASP A 153 -3.72 -7.60 -17.89
C ASP A 153 -4.42 -6.24 -18.08
N ARG A 154 -5.47 -6.16 -18.89
CA ARG A 154 -6.26 -4.95 -19.14
C ARG A 154 -7.55 -4.84 -18.31
N THR A 155 -7.95 -5.90 -17.62
CA THR A 155 -9.21 -5.91 -16.86
C THR A 155 -8.98 -5.37 -15.46
N VAL A 156 -9.70 -4.31 -15.08
CA VAL A 156 -9.76 -3.79 -13.71
C VAL A 156 -11.06 -4.26 -13.06
N VAL A 157 -10.97 -4.70 -11.81
CA VAL A 157 -12.11 -5.06 -10.96
C VAL A 157 -11.94 -4.40 -9.61
N ALA A 158 -13.01 -3.76 -9.11
CA ALA A 158 -13.10 -3.32 -7.74
C ALA A 158 -14.07 -4.22 -6.97
N LEU A 159 -13.62 -4.83 -5.87
CA LEU A 159 -14.48 -5.58 -4.97
C LEU A 159 -14.86 -4.74 -3.75
N ARG A 160 -16.07 -4.94 -3.24
CA ARG A 160 -16.48 -4.49 -1.91
C ARG A 160 -15.85 -5.37 -0.83
N PRO A 161 -15.87 -4.97 0.45
CA PRO A 161 -15.33 -5.80 1.54
C PRO A 161 -16.11 -7.12 1.70
N SER A 162 -17.38 -7.14 1.27
CA SER A 162 -18.19 -8.36 1.19
C SER A 162 -17.65 -9.38 0.19
N GLY A 163 -16.83 -8.95 -0.78
CA GLY A 163 -16.36 -9.76 -1.92
C GLY A 163 -17.24 -9.61 -3.16
N ALA A 164 -18.39 -8.92 -3.05
CA ALA A 164 -19.21 -8.58 -4.20
C ALA A 164 -18.45 -7.62 -5.12
N ARG A 165 -18.57 -7.83 -6.43
CA ARG A 165 -18.00 -6.92 -7.42
C ARG A 165 -18.75 -5.58 -7.37
N GLN A 166 -18.02 -4.50 -7.18
CA GLN A 166 -18.55 -3.15 -7.29
C GLN A 166 -18.65 -2.74 -8.77
N PHE A 167 -17.55 -2.88 -9.52
CA PHE A 167 -17.54 -2.69 -10.96
C PHE A 167 -16.45 -3.53 -11.64
N ARG A 168 -16.53 -3.62 -12.97
CA ARG A 168 -15.48 -4.11 -13.86
C ARG A 168 -15.31 -3.08 -14.97
N TRP A 169 -14.05 -2.79 -15.31
CA TRP A 169 -13.70 -1.88 -16.38
C TRP A 169 -12.54 -2.44 -17.20
N THR A 170 -12.51 -2.14 -18.50
CA THR A 170 -11.43 -2.61 -19.40
C THR A 170 -10.56 -1.42 -19.77
N ALA A 171 -9.30 -1.48 -19.35
CA ALA A 171 -8.30 -0.48 -19.65
C ALA A 171 -7.90 -0.50 -21.13
N PRO A 172 -7.49 0.65 -21.71
CA PRO A 172 -7.02 0.70 -23.09
C PRO A 172 -5.66 0.02 -23.28
N ALA A 173 -4.84 -0.10 -22.22
CA ALA A 173 -3.58 -0.84 -22.20
C ALA A 173 -3.45 -1.65 -20.89
N LYS A 174 -2.36 -2.43 -20.75
CA LYS A 174 -2.13 -3.25 -19.54
C LYS A 174 -2.05 -2.38 -18.29
N VAL A 175 -2.68 -2.82 -17.21
CA VAL A 175 -2.65 -2.17 -15.90
C VAL A 175 -1.31 -2.45 -15.23
N VAL A 176 -0.65 -1.40 -14.75
CA VAL A 176 0.66 -1.49 -14.08
C VAL A 176 0.62 -1.09 -12.61
N ALA A 177 -0.31 -0.21 -12.22
CA ALA A 177 -0.52 0.16 -10.82
C ALA A 177 -1.97 0.60 -10.58
N LEU A 178 -2.42 0.45 -9.33
CA LEU A 178 -3.76 0.79 -8.88
C LEU A 178 -3.68 1.47 -7.51
N SER A 179 -4.51 2.48 -7.27
CA SER A 179 -4.66 3.08 -5.94
C SER A 179 -6.07 3.61 -5.72
N ALA A 180 -6.70 3.22 -4.62
CA ALA A 180 -8.05 3.63 -4.26
C ALA A 180 -8.03 4.81 -3.27
N SER A 181 -8.99 5.72 -3.43
CA SER A 181 -9.24 6.78 -2.45
C SER A 181 -10.72 7.14 -2.44
N GLY A 182 -11.39 6.81 -1.34
CA GLY A 182 -12.84 6.81 -1.31
C GLY A 182 -13.38 5.83 -2.36
N ALA A 183 -14.50 6.17 -2.98
CA ALA A 183 -15.04 5.36 -4.06
C ALA A 183 -14.26 5.46 -5.38
N ARG A 184 -13.21 6.29 -5.46
CA ARG A 184 -12.44 6.52 -6.68
C ARG A 184 -11.27 5.56 -6.79
N LEU A 185 -10.87 5.28 -8.03
CA LEU A 185 -9.75 4.39 -8.33
C LEU A 185 -8.86 5.01 -9.39
N ALA A 186 -7.59 5.26 -9.07
CA ALA A 186 -6.57 5.56 -10.06
C ALA A 186 -6.05 4.26 -10.69
N VAL A 187 -5.99 4.23 -12.00
CA VAL A 187 -5.49 3.12 -12.82
C VAL A 187 -4.35 3.63 -13.68
N ALA A 188 -3.12 3.26 -13.33
CA ALA A 188 -1.97 3.48 -14.19
C ALA A 188 -1.86 2.33 -15.20
N ILE A 189 -1.61 2.67 -16.46
CA ILE A 189 -1.48 1.72 -17.55
C ILE A 189 -0.13 1.87 -18.26
N GLU A 190 0.29 0.83 -18.97
CA GLU A 190 1.45 0.88 -19.88
C GLU A 190 1.33 2.07 -20.84
N GLY A 191 2.46 2.71 -21.14
CA GLY A 191 2.51 3.93 -21.95
C GLY A 191 2.34 5.23 -21.17
N GLY A 192 2.32 5.19 -19.83
CA GLY A 192 2.43 6.39 -18.98
C GLY A 192 1.12 7.15 -18.78
N ARG A 193 -0.03 6.53 -19.00
CA ARG A 193 -1.34 7.14 -18.75
C ARG A 193 -1.90 6.70 -17.40
N VAL A 194 -2.54 7.62 -16.69
CA VAL A 194 -3.31 7.33 -15.47
C VAL A 194 -4.76 7.76 -15.68
N ILE A 195 -5.68 6.85 -15.43
CA ILE A 195 -7.12 7.06 -15.57
C ILE A 195 -7.75 6.94 -14.19
N VAL A 196 -8.46 7.97 -13.75
CA VAL A 196 -9.19 7.93 -12.49
C VAL A 196 -10.66 7.63 -12.76
N LEU A 197 -11.16 6.60 -12.09
CA LEU A 197 -12.52 6.10 -12.18
C LEU A 197 -13.32 6.52 -10.95
N ASP A 198 -14.64 6.69 -11.12
CA ASP A 198 -15.59 6.82 -10.01
C ASP A 198 -15.96 5.46 -9.39
N GLY A 199 -16.86 5.49 -8.40
CA GLY A 199 -17.35 4.29 -7.71
C GLY A 199 -18.11 3.30 -8.58
N ASN A 200 -18.46 3.67 -9.81
CA ASN A 200 -19.17 2.83 -10.78
C ASN A 200 -18.26 2.44 -11.97
N GLY A 201 -16.98 2.82 -11.95
CA GLY A 201 -16.04 2.56 -13.04
C GLY A 201 -16.16 3.53 -14.22
N ARG A 202 -16.82 4.68 -14.06
CA ARG A 202 -16.86 5.74 -15.07
C ARG A 202 -15.58 6.57 -14.98
N ILE A 203 -15.07 7.00 -16.12
CA ILE A 203 -13.86 7.83 -16.19
C ILE A 203 -14.20 9.24 -15.68
N LEU A 204 -13.50 9.68 -14.64
CA LEU A 204 -13.58 11.04 -14.10
C LEU A 204 -12.53 11.94 -14.73
N ARG A 205 -11.30 11.44 -14.85
CA ARG A 205 -10.17 12.14 -15.46
C ARG A 205 -9.19 11.16 -16.09
N SER A 206 -8.47 11.62 -17.11
CA SER A 206 -7.36 10.88 -17.71
C SER A 206 -6.19 11.83 -17.89
N GLU A 207 -5.01 11.36 -17.49
CA GLU A 207 -3.80 12.16 -17.48
C GLU A 207 -2.63 11.39 -18.07
N THR A 208 -1.74 12.08 -18.75
CA THR A 208 -0.53 11.49 -19.37
C THR A 208 0.70 11.98 -18.64
N PHE A 209 1.67 11.08 -18.49
CA PHE A 209 2.97 11.29 -17.89
C PHE A 209 4.04 10.99 -18.93
N ALA A 210 5.15 11.73 -18.89
CA ALA A 210 6.19 11.66 -19.92
C ALA A 210 6.95 10.31 -19.95
N ARG A 211 6.82 9.51 -18.90
CA ARG A 211 7.56 8.26 -18.70
C ARG A 211 6.62 7.17 -18.20
N THR A 212 7.10 5.93 -18.25
CA THR A 212 6.39 4.78 -17.69
C THR A 212 6.14 5.00 -16.20
N VAL A 213 4.87 4.88 -15.81
CA VAL A 213 4.44 4.96 -14.41
C VAL A 213 4.83 3.69 -13.69
N GLU A 214 5.56 3.85 -12.57
CA GLU A 214 6.00 2.75 -11.71
C GLU A 214 5.12 2.61 -10.47
N ALA A 215 4.60 3.72 -9.95
CA ALA A 215 3.68 3.74 -8.82
C ALA A 215 2.69 4.90 -8.95
N VAL A 216 1.47 4.69 -8.42
CA VAL A 216 0.43 5.70 -8.33
C VAL A 216 -0.18 5.68 -6.93
N LYS A 217 -0.44 6.86 -6.36
CA LYS A 217 -1.25 7.01 -5.14
C LYS A 217 -2.31 8.06 -5.37
N LEU A 218 -3.55 7.69 -5.09
CA LEU A 218 -4.69 8.60 -5.13
C LEU A 218 -5.01 9.04 -3.71
N THR A 219 -5.19 10.33 -3.52
CA THR A 219 -5.64 10.92 -2.25
C THR A 219 -6.97 11.65 -2.48
N PRO A 220 -7.61 12.18 -1.42
CA PRO A 220 -8.83 12.98 -1.58
C PRO A 220 -8.70 14.12 -2.59
N ASN A 221 -7.57 14.82 -2.64
CA ASN A 221 -7.35 16.04 -3.43
C ASN A 221 -6.19 15.95 -4.43
N ALA A 222 -5.37 14.89 -4.41
CA ALA A 222 -4.18 14.81 -5.24
C ALA A 222 -4.00 13.44 -5.92
N LEU A 223 -3.29 13.46 -7.05
CA LEU A 223 -2.72 12.29 -7.71
C LEU A 223 -1.21 12.36 -7.59
N LEU A 224 -0.62 11.33 -6.99
CA LEU A 224 0.83 11.17 -6.93
C LEU A 224 1.26 10.07 -7.89
N VAL A 225 2.25 10.35 -8.74
CA VAL A 225 2.76 9.41 -9.73
C VAL A 225 4.27 9.39 -9.68
N GLN A 226 4.83 8.20 -9.49
CA GLN A 226 6.26 7.99 -9.64
C GLN A 226 6.55 7.45 -11.04
N SER A 227 7.51 8.08 -11.71
CA SER A 227 8.12 7.59 -12.94
C SER A 227 9.64 7.66 -12.83
N GLY A 228 10.29 6.50 -12.63
CA GLY A 228 11.70 6.41 -12.27
C GLY A 228 12.01 7.21 -11.01
N ARG A 229 12.88 8.22 -11.14
CA ARG A 229 13.29 9.10 -10.04
C ARG A 229 12.43 10.35 -9.87
N THR A 230 11.35 10.48 -10.63
CA THR A 230 10.47 11.67 -10.53
C THR A 230 9.19 11.28 -9.82
N LEU A 231 8.84 12.04 -8.80
CA LEU A 231 7.52 12.02 -8.18
C LEU A 231 6.77 13.28 -8.64
N GLU A 232 5.71 13.12 -9.42
CA GLU A 232 4.80 14.20 -9.77
C GLU A 232 3.58 14.15 -8.84
N VAL A 233 3.17 15.31 -8.36
CA VAL A 233 1.94 15.53 -7.59
C VAL A 233 1.06 16.48 -8.39
N ARG A 234 -0.16 16.05 -8.65
CA ARG A 234 -1.14 16.82 -9.43
C ARG A 234 -2.42 16.97 -8.62
N ASP A 235 -2.76 18.22 -8.33
CA ASP A 235 -3.96 18.62 -7.60
C ASP A 235 -4.55 19.90 -8.21
N ASP A 236 -5.57 20.47 -7.56
CA ASP A 236 -6.22 21.70 -8.03
C ASP A 236 -5.28 22.92 -8.01
N GLY A 237 -4.17 22.85 -7.26
CA GLY A 237 -3.11 23.87 -7.22
C GLY A 237 -2.08 23.74 -8.34
N GLY A 238 -2.17 22.70 -9.18
CA GLY A 238 -1.31 22.48 -10.33
C GLY A 238 -0.39 21.26 -10.19
N ILE A 239 0.75 21.31 -10.89
CA ILE A 239 1.72 20.21 -10.96
C ILE A 239 2.96 20.58 -10.15
N ARG A 240 3.35 19.71 -9.23
CA ARG A 240 4.61 19.79 -8.47
C ARG A 240 5.44 18.54 -8.72
N SER A 241 6.76 18.71 -8.87
CA SER A 241 7.67 17.62 -9.20
C SER A 241 8.84 17.55 -8.23
N TYR A 242 9.15 16.34 -7.76
CA TYR A 242 10.23 16.07 -6.81
C TYR A 242 11.20 15.04 -7.39
N SER A 243 12.50 15.32 -7.25
CA SER A 243 13.56 14.38 -7.64
C SER A 243 13.89 13.45 -6.47
N LEU A 244 13.59 12.17 -6.62
CA LEU A 244 13.90 11.12 -5.66
C LEU A 244 15.34 10.63 -5.83
N LEU A 245 15.92 10.12 -4.75
CA LEU A 245 17.18 9.37 -4.81
C LEU A 245 16.99 8.03 -5.53
N ALA A 246 18.07 7.49 -6.10
CA ALA A 246 18.03 6.19 -6.76
C ALA A 246 17.58 5.10 -5.77
N GLY A 247 16.70 4.20 -6.22
CA GLY A 247 16.17 3.10 -5.41
C GLY A 247 15.08 3.49 -4.40
N ILE A 248 14.72 4.77 -4.29
CA ILE A 248 13.56 5.22 -3.49
C ILE A 248 12.28 5.01 -4.29
N ARG A 249 11.27 4.43 -3.65
CA ARG A 249 9.95 4.17 -4.24
C ARG A 249 8.84 4.75 -3.40
N LEU A 250 7.82 5.31 -4.05
CA LEU A 250 6.55 5.72 -3.48
C LEU A 250 5.82 4.47 -2.99
N ALA A 251 5.59 4.42 -1.68
CA ALA A 251 4.91 3.31 -1.05
C ALA A 251 3.48 3.67 -0.65
N ASP A 252 3.23 4.90 -0.22
CA ASP A 252 1.89 5.39 0.13
C ASP A 252 1.83 6.93 0.18
N ALA A 253 0.64 7.51 0.35
CA ALA A 253 0.50 8.97 0.46
C ALA A 253 -0.79 9.43 1.17
N THR A 254 -0.70 10.58 1.86
CA THR A 254 -1.85 11.44 2.14
C THR A 254 -1.86 12.65 1.19
N SER A 255 -2.88 13.48 1.30
CA SER A 255 -2.96 14.80 0.65
C SER A 255 -1.76 15.71 0.91
N GLU A 256 -1.09 15.54 2.05
CA GLU A 256 -0.04 16.45 2.53
C GLU A 256 1.34 15.83 2.43
N ARG A 257 1.41 14.49 2.35
CA ARG A 257 2.65 13.74 2.57
C ARG A 257 2.78 12.56 1.62
N ALA A 258 3.98 12.35 1.09
CA ALA A 258 4.37 11.08 0.47
C ALA A 258 5.18 10.23 1.45
N ILE A 259 4.86 8.94 1.49
CA ILE A 259 5.63 7.92 2.23
C ILE A 259 6.42 7.11 1.20
N LEU A 260 7.74 7.12 1.36
CA LEU A 260 8.67 6.49 0.44
C LEU A 260 9.46 5.38 1.15
N VAL A 261 9.97 4.42 0.39
CA VAL A 261 10.84 3.34 0.89
C VAL A 261 12.09 3.19 0.04
N GLY A 262 13.21 2.91 0.67
CA GLY A 262 14.45 2.53 0.00
C GLY A 262 15.66 2.58 0.92
N GLY A 263 16.72 1.83 0.58
CA GLY A 263 17.91 1.71 1.43
C GLY A 263 17.63 1.18 2.84
N GLY A 264 16.57 0.39 3.03
CA GLY A 264 16.14 -0.10 4.35
C GLY A 264 15.55 0.99 5.25
N LYS A 265 15.14 2.13 4.69
CA LYS A 265 14.47 3.23 5.38
C LYS A 265 13.07 3.45 4.83
N VAL A 266 12.18 3.88 5.71
CA VAL A 266 10.94 4.57 5.37
C VAL A 266 11.21 6.06 5.50
N LEU A 267 10.96 6.79 4.42
CA LEU A 267 11.13 8.24 4.35
C LEU A 267 9.76 8.91 4.29
N ARG A 268 9.69 10.12 4.83
CA ARG A 268 8.54 11.01 4.68
C ARG A 268 8.96 12.23 3.87
N LEU A 269 8.10 12.68 2.98
CA LEU A 269 8.22 13.92 2.24
C LEU A 269 6.93 14.73 2.43
N GLU A 270 7.04 15.91 3.04
CA GLU A 270 5.97 16.91 3.10
C GLU A 270 5.84 17.58 1.73
N LEU A 271 4.65 17.54 1.14
CA LEU A 271 4.44 17.98 -0.23
C LEU A 271 4.50 19.51 -0.33
N ASP A 272 3.96 20.24 0.64
CA ASP A 272 3.90 21.71 0.55
C ASP A 272 5.24 22.39 0.81
N SER A 273 6.08 21.82 1.68
CA SER A 273 7.36 22.42 2.05
C SER A 273 8.57 21.76 1.38
N SER A 274 8.35 20.65 0.66
CA SER A 274 9.42 19.78 0.14
C SER A 274 10.40 19.26 1.22
N ARG A 275 10.06 19.43 2.51
CA ARG A 275 10.88 18.93 3.62
C ARG A 275 10.65 17.44 3.76
N GLY A 276 11.72 16.69 3.90
CA GLY A 276 11.63 15.25 4.09
C GLY A 276 12.76 14.71 4.93
N GLY A 277 12.63 13.46 5.34
CA GLY A 277 13.63 12.80 6.16
C GLY A 277 13.29 11.35 6.44
N VAL A 278 14.21 10.69 7.13
CA VAL A 278 13.99 9.33 7.62
C VAL A 278 12.93 9.34 8.70
N PHE A 279 11.84 8.61 8.46
CA PHE A 279 10.77 8.42 9.44
C PHE A 279 11.03 7.17 10.30
N ALA A 280 11.48 6.08 9.68
CA ALA A 280 11.76 4.83 10.37
C ALA A 280 12.75 3.93 9.60
N ASN A 281 13.28 2.92 10.27
CA ASN A 281 13.97 1.81 9.62
C ASN A 281 12.93 0.78 9.15
N GLY A 282 12.95 0.40 7.88
CA GLY A 282 12.01 -0.55 7.30
C GLY A 282 12.13 -0.67 5.79
N THR A 283 11.66 -1.79 5.26
CA THR A 283 11.72 -2.11 3.83
C THR A 283 10.36 -2.09 3.17
N LEU A 284 9.29 -2.15 3.96
CA LEU A 284 7.90 -2.12 3.52
C LEU A 284 7.11 -1.18 4.42
N THR A 285 6.10 -0.54 3.85
CA THR A 285 5.23 0.37 4.60
C THR A 285 3.85 0.45 3.97
N ALA A 286 2.86 0.78 4.81
CA ALA A 286 1.52 1.13 4.38
C ALA A 286 0.97 2.23 5.31
N LEU A 287 0.10 3.08 4.79
CA LEU A 287 -0.46 4.23 5.47
C LEU A 287 -1.97 4.11 5.51
N ALA A 288 -2.56 4.47 6.63
CA ALA A 288 -3.99 4.72 6.72
C ALA A 288 -4.24 5.73 7.84
N ASP A 289 -5.06 6.72 7.54
CA ASP A 289 -5.24 7.90 8.37
C ASP A 289 -3.86 8.56 8.63
N GLU A 290 -3.60 9.02 9.86
CA GLU A 290 -2.29 9.55 10.29
C GLU A 290 -1.38 8.48 10.92
N ARG A 291 -1.47 7.23 10.44
CA ARG A 291 -0.70 6.11 11.00
C ARG A 291 0.01 5.32 9.92
N VAL A 292 1.27 5.03 10.18
CA VAL A 292 2.15 4.28 9.29
C VAL A 292 2.43 2.93 9.93
N VAL A 293 2.24 1.87 9.14
CA VAL A 293 2.79 0.56 9.44
C VAL A 293 4.13 0.44 8.74
N VAL A 294 5.17 0.11 9.50
CA VAL A 294 6.51 -0.15 8.99
C VAL A 294 6.85 -1.60 9.25
N ALA A 295 7.28 -2.32 8.21
CA ALA A 295 7.79 -3.68 8.36
C ALA A 295 9.29 -3.77 8.05
N THR A 296 10.00 -4.53 8.88
CA THR A 296 11.43 -4.79 8.77
C THR A 296 11.73 -6.21 9.22
N SER A 297 12.35 -7.01 8.34
CA SER A 297 12.59 -8.43 8.60
C SER A 297 11.31 -9.10 9.10
N ARG A 298 11.26 -9.54 10.36
CA ARG A 298 10.10 -10.20 10.99
C ARG A 298 9.19 -9.28 11.79
N SER A 299 9.47 -7.99 11.90
CA SER A 299 8.68 -7.06 12.70
C SER A 299 7.72 -6.27 11.83
N VAL A 300 6.48 -6.11 12.30
CA VAL A 300 5.49 -5.17 11.75
C VAL A 300 5.12 -4.21 12.88
N THR A 301 5.39 -2.93 12.69
CA THR A 301 5.26 -1.89 13.73
C THR A 301 4.34 -0.78 13.28
N LEU A 302 3.37 -0.42 14.11
CA LEU A 302 2.50 0.73 13.94
C LEU A 302 3.13 1.97 14.60
N ARG A 303 3.17 3.07 13.86
CA ARG A 303 3.67 4.38 14.32
C ARG A 303 2.65 5.46 13.95
N ALA A 304 2.50 6.46 14.82
CA ALA A 304 1.79 7.69 14.46
C ALA A 304 2.70 8.57 13.60
N LEU A 305 2.11 9.28 12.64
CA LEU A 305 2.76 10.43 12.05
C LEU A 305 2.71 11.59 13.06
N PRO A 306 3.82 12.32 13.27
CA PRO A 306 3.82 13.54 14.07
C PRO A 306 3.20 14.71 13.32
#